data_AF-G7VFS6-F1
#
_entry.id   AF-G7VFS6-F1
#
_cell.length_a   1.000
_cell.length_b   1.000
_cell.length_c   1.000
_cell.angle_alpha   90.00
_cell.angle_beta   90.00
_cell.angle_gamma   90.00
#
_symmetry.space_group_name_H-M   'P 1'
#
loop_
_entity.id
_entity.type
_entity.pdbx_description
1 polymer ?
#
loop_
_entity_poly.entity_id
_entity_poly.type
_entity_poly.pdbx_seq_one_letter_code
_entity_poly.pdbx_strand_id
1 'polypeptide(L)'
;MDAYQLFREFYMSLGVPLRAVVEFKVRRRGGNPGEVFEKPWLFLRYVEAAMGRHNAELISMLFVEFVRRYRVDAGAAAEALWSEEGWRRFVQRLGGV
;
A
#
# COMPACT_ATOMS: atom_id res chain seq x y z
N MET A 1 7.94 4.21 -14.87
CA MET A 1 7.93 4.17 -13.39
C MET A 1 7.42 2.79 -12.99
N ASP A 2 8.18 2.07 -12.17
CA ASP A 2 7.79 0.72 -11.71
C ASP A 2 6.75 0.79 -10.57
N ALA A 3 5.86 -0.20 -10.48
CA ALA A 3 4.83 -0.26 -9.45
C ALA A 3 5.42 -0.32 -8.04
N TYR A 4 6.53 -1.05 -7.84
CA TYR A 4 7.20 -1.10 -6.53
C TYR A 4 7.86 0.22 -6.17
N GLN A 5 8.45 0.91 -7.15
CA GLN A 5 8.95 2.27 -6.94
C GLN A 5 7.82 3.23 -6.52
N LEU A 6 6.69 3.18 -7.22
CA LEU A 6 5.52 4.00 -6.91
C LEU A 6 4.97 3.70 -5.50
N PHE A 7 4.94 2.43 -5.09
CA PHE A 7 4.57 2.07 -3.72
C PHE A 7 5.57 2.58 -2.68
N ARG A 8 6.89 2.49 -2.96
CA ARG A 8 7.91 3.04 -2.06
C ARG A 8 7.75 4.55 -1.89
N GLU A 9 7.52 5.28 -2.97
CA GLU A 9 7.28 6.73 -2.92
C GLU A 9 6.01 7.06 -2.13
N PHE A 10 4.91 6.33 -2.36
CA PHE A 10 3.70 6.46 -1.55
C PHE A 10 3.97 6.18 -0.06
N TYR A 11 4.61 5.06 0.27
CA TYR A 11 4.92 4.68 1.65
C TYR A 11 5.80 5.74 2.33
N MET A 12 6.78 6.30 1.60
CA MET A 12 7.65 7.37 2.11
C MET A 12 6.93 8.71 2.23
N SER A 13 5.89 8.96 1.42
CA SER A 13 5.01 10.13 1.55
C SER A 13 4.15 10.11 2.82
N LEU A 14 3.92 8.93 3.41
CA LEU A 14 3.22 8.83 4.70
C LEU A 14 4.04 9.52 5.79
N GLY A 15 3.41 10.08 6.82
CA GLY A 15 4.16 10.68 7.92
C GLY A 15 5.00 9.63 8.66
N VAL A 16 6.19 10.02 9.13
CA VAL A 16 7.04 9.19 10.01
C VAL A 16 6.25 8.61 11.20
N PRO A 17 5.37 9.37 11.90
CA PRO A 17 4.62 8.83 13.02
C PRO A 17 3.70 7.65 12.64
N LEU A 18 3.03 7.73 11.51
CA LEU A 18 2.15 6.65 11.04
C LEU A 18 2.95 5.39 10.74
N ARG A 19 4.05 5.52 9.99
CA ARG A 19 4.94 4.39 9.69
C ARG A 19 5.46 3.73 10.96
N ALA A 20 5.95 4.52 11.92
CA ALA A 20 6.48 4.02 13.18
C ALA A 20 5.43 3.24 13.99
N VAL A 21 4.19 3.74 14.06
CA VAL A 21 3.09 3.05 14.77
C VAL A 21 2.75 1.71 14.11
N VAL A 22 2.65 1.68 12.79
CA VAL A 22 2.38 0.44 12.05
C VAL A 22 3.53 -0.55 12.24
N GLU A 23 4.77 -0.12 12.05
CA GLU A 23 5.96 -0.96 12.25
C GLU A 23 6.03 -1.55 13.65
N PHE A 24 5.84 -0.73 14.69
CA PHE A 24 5.85 -1.18 16.08
C PHE A 24 4.79 -2.26 16.34
N LYS A 25 3.54 -2.05 15.89
CA LYS A 25 2.46 -3.00 16.11
C LYS A 25 2.63 -4.30 15.33
N VAL A 26 3.17 -4.23 14.10
CA VAL A 26 3.48 -5.41 13.30
C VAL A 26 4.58 -6.24 13.97
N ARG A 27 5.68 -5.61 14.40
CA ARG A 27 6.78 -6.29 15.12
C ARG A 27 6.30 -6.95 16.41
N ARG A 28 5.44 -6.26 17.18
CA ARG A 28 4.88 -6.80 18.43
C ARG A 28 4.03 -8.07 18.23
N ARG A 29 3.51 -8.28 17.02
CA ARG A 29 2.75 -9.48 16.63
C ARG A 29 3.63 -10.55 15.96
N GLY A 30 4.95 -10.36 15.94
CA GLY A 30 5.90 -11.28 15.30
C GLY A 30 6.00 -11.13 13.78
N GLY A 31 5.39 -10.09 13.19
CA GLY A 31 5.49 -9.82 11.75
C GLY A 31 6.77 -9.06 11.39
N ASN A 32 7.12 -9.06 10.09
CA ASN A 32 8.23 -8.29 9.55
C ASN A 32 7.69 -7.11 8.71
N PRO A 33 7.77 -5.86 9.21
CA PRO A 33 7.29 -4.70 8.47
C PRO A 33 7.95 -4.51 7.10
N GLY A 34 9.18 -5.01 6.91
CA GLY A 34 9.90 -4.90 5.65
C GLY A 34 9.28 -5.70 4.51
N GLU A 35 8.43 -6.70 4.80
CA GLU A 35 7.79 -7.51 3.76
C GLU A 35 6.93 -6.68 2.80
N VAL A 36 6.43 -5.51 3.23
CA VAL A 36 5.61 -4.65 2.36
C VAL A 36 6.36 -4.15 1.12
N PHE A 37 7.69 -4.11 1.14
CA PHE A 37 8.48 -3.67 -0.01
C PHE A 37 8.64 -4.75 -1.09
N GLU A 38 8.41 -6.01 -0.72
CA GLU A 38 8.36 -7.18 -1.62
C GLU A 38 6.92 -7.57 -1.95
N LYS A 39 6.01 -7.35 -1.00
CA LYS A 39 4.58 -7.71 -1.05
C LYS A 39 3.71 -6.51 -0.65
N PRO A 40 3.55 -5.48 -1.52
CA PRO A 40 2.82 -4.25 -1.19
C PRO A 40 1.37 -4.46 -0.71
N TRP A 41 0.71 -5.52 -1.16
CA TRP A 41 -0.64 -5.91 -0.72
C TRP A 41 -0.73 -6.34 0.75
N LEU A 42 0.39 -6.51 1.46
CA LEU A 42 0.39 -6.71 2.91
C LEU A 42 0.21 -5.41 3.69
N PHE A 43 0.46 -4.26 3.07
CA PHE A 43 0.48 -2.99 3.78
C PHE A 43 -0.85 -2.65 4.44
N LEU A 44 -1.97 -2.75 3.70
CA LEU A 44 -3.30 -2.48 4.29
C LEU A 44 -3.68 -3.51 5.35
N ARG A 45 -3.24 -4.77 5.22
CA ARG A 45 -3.44 -5.78 6.26
C ARG A 45 -2.69 -5.40 7.55
N TYR A 46 -1.48 -4.87 7.42
CA TYR A 46 -0.72 -4.38 8.57
C TYR A 46 -1.33 -3.14 9.20
N VAL A 47 -1.85 -2.20 8.39
CA VAL A 47 -2.59 -1.03 8.89
C VAL A 47 -3.88 -1.47 9.59
N GLU A 48 -4.65 -2.39 8.99
CA GLU A 48 -5.89 -2.91 9.57
C GLU A 48 -5.61 -3.63 10.90
N ALA A 49 -4.57 -4.47 10.93
CA ALA A 49 -4.09 -5.11 12.14
C ALA A 49 -3.70 -4.07 13.21
N ALA A 50 -2.96 -3.03 12.83
CA ALA A 50 -2.41 -2.04 13.75
C ALA A 50 -3.47 -1.04 14.26
N MET A 51 -4.39 -0.62 13.42
CA MET A 51 -5.22 0.58 13.63
C MET A 51 -6.71 0.38 13.28
N GLY A 52 -7.09 -0.80 12.81
CA GLY A 52 -8.47 -1.13 12.44
C GLY A 52 -8.79 -0.86 10.96
N ARG A 53 -9.88 -1.48 10.49
CA ARG A 53 -10.32 -1.49 9.10
C ARG A 53 -10.52 -0.09 8.51
N HIS A 54 -11.17 0.80 9.26
CA HIS A 54 -11.45 2.16 8.82
C HIS A 54 -10.16 2.93 8.45
N ASN A 55 -9.09 2.76 9.24
CA ASN A 55 -7.81 3.39 8.93
C ASN A 55 -7.16 2.77 7.69
N ALA A 56 -7.30 1.47 7.46
CA ALA A 56 -6.81 0.84 6.23
C ALA A 56 -7.56 1.38 5.00
N GLU A 57 -8.86 1.61 5.09
CA GLU A 57 -9.66 2.21 4.02
C GLU A 57 -9.24 3.65 3.72
N LEU A 58 -8.98 4.47 4.75
CA LEU A 58 -8.42 5.82 4.57
C LEU A 58 -7.08 5.78 3.82
N ILE A 59 -6.17 4.89 4.22
CA ILE A 59 -4.87 4.73 3.55
C ILE A 59 -5.03 4.23 2.10
N SER A 60 -6.00 3.34 1.84
CA SER A 60 -6.34 2.91 0.49
C SER A 60 -6.77 4.08 -0.39
N MET A 61 -7.62 4.98 0.12
CA MET A 61 -8.04 6.18 -0.61
C MET A 61 -6.86 7.12 -0.90
N LEU A 62 -5.96 7.30 0.08
CA LEU A 62 -4.74 8.09 -0.13
C LEU A 62 -3.83 7.49 -1.19
N PHE A 63 -3.72 6.16 -1.26
CA PHE A 63 -2.97 5.50 -2.32
C PHE A 63 -3.60 5.76 -3.69
N VAL A 64 -4.93 5.62 -3.82
CA VAL A 64 -5.64 5.92 -5.07
C VAL A 64 -5.38 7.36 -5.52
N GLU A 65 -5.53 8.33 -4.63
CA GLU A 65 -5.25 9.75 -4.95
C GLU A 65 -3.78 10.01 -5.29
N PHE A 66 -2.85 9.31 -4.65
CA PHE A 66 -1.43 9.38 -4.98
C PHE A 66 -1.16 8.92 -6.42
N VAL A 67 -1.74 7.77 -6.82
CA VAL A 67 -1.48 7.18 -8.14
C VAL A 67 -2.23 7.84 -9.28
N ARG A 68 -3.35 8.53 -9.00
CA ARG A 68 -4.10 9.32 -10.01
C ARG A 68 -3.20 10.31 -10.75
N ARG A 69 -2.16 10.84 -10.10
CA ARG A 69 -1.17 11.76 -10.69
C ARG A 69 -0.37 11.12 -11.83
N TYR A 70 -0.35 9.80 -11.91
CA TYR A 70 0.39 9.02 -12.90
C TYR A 70 -0.51 8.41 -14.00
N ARG A 71 -1.75 8.91 -14.16
CA ARG A 71 -2.74 8.43 -15.15
C ARG A 71 -3.10 6.95 -15.01
N VAL A 72 -2.94 6.38 -13.81
CA VAL A 72 -3.35 5.00 -13.53
C VAL A 72 -4.86 4.97 -13.26
N ASP A 73 -5.52 3.92 -13.76
CA ASP A 73 -6.94 3.66 -13.49
C ASP A 73 -7.21 3.53 -11.98
N ALA A 74 -8.19 4.30 -11.51
CA ALA A 74 -8.53 4.37 -10.09
C ALA A 74 -9.11 3.05 -9.55
N GLY A 75 -9.80 2.28 -10.40
CA GLY A 75 -10.34 0.97 -10.02
C GLY A 75 -9.24 -0.04 -9.72
N ALA A 76 -8.23 -0.14 -10.60
CA ALA A 76 -7.05 -0.98 -10.35
C ALA A 76 -6.28 -0.53 -9.09
N ALA A 77 -6.12 0.78 -8.92
CA ALA A 77 -5.45 1.33 -7.74
C ALA A 77 -6.18 1.00 -6.44
N ALA A 78 -7.52 1.04 -6.46
CA ALA A 78 -8.36 0.78 -5.29
C ALA A 78 -8.19 -0.66 -4.80
N GLU A 79 -8.03 -1.62 -5.71
CA GLU A 79 -7.86 -3.04 -5.37
C GLU A 79 -6.40 -3.44 -5.07
N ALA A 80 -5.43 -2.63 -5.54
CA ALA A 80 -4.01 -2.97 -5.59
C ALA A 80 -3.45 -3.43 -4.24
N LEU A 81 -3.81 -2.74 -3.15
CA LEU A 81 -3.24 -3.00 -1.84
C LEU A 81 -4.08 -3.94 -0.95
N TRP A 82 -5.23 -4.42 -1.43
CA TRP A 82 -6.10 -5.33 -0.66
C TRP A 82 -5.79 -6.81 -0.89
N SER A 83 -5.19 -7.15 -2.03
CA SER A 83 -4.89 -8.53 -2.39
C SER A 83 -3.72 -8.64 -3.36
N GLU A 84 -3.08 -9.80 -3.38
CA GLU A 84 -2.03 -10.11 -4.35
C GLU A 84 -2.52 -10.03 -5.80
N GLU A 85 -3.74 -10.50 -6.06
CA GLU A 85 -4.35 -10.41 -7.39
C GLU A 85 -4.66 -8.96 -7.79
N GLY A 86 -5.14 -8.15 -6.84
CA GLY A 86 -5.31 -6.71 -7.03
C GLY A 86 -3.99 -6.04 -7.41
N TRP A 87 -2.91 -6.35 -6.68
CA TRP A 87 -1.56 -5.85 -6.99
C TRP A 87 -1.10 -6.29 -8.39
N ARG A 88 -1.27 -7.57 -8.74
CA ARG A 88 -0.90 -8.11 -10.06
C ARG A 88 -1.59 -7.36 -11.20
N ARG A 89 -2.90 -7.10 -11.09
CA ARG A 89 -3.65 -6.33 -12.09
C ARG A 89 -3.17 -4.88 -12.18
N PHE A 90 -2.85 -4.27 -11.05
CA PHE A 90 -2.28 -2.93 -11.00
C PHE A 90 -0.92 -2.85 -11.72
N VAL A 91 -0.03 -3.80 -11.47
CA VAL A 91 1.28 -3.91 -12.17
C VAL A 91 1.09 -4.05 -13.68
N GLN A 92 0.17 -4.92 -14.13
CA GLN A 92 -0.11 -5.12 -15.56
C GLN A 92 -0.58 -3.83 -16.25
N ARG A 93 -1.45 -3.04 -15.59
CA ARG A 93 -1.93 -1.77 -16.16
C ARG A 93 -0.87 -0.67 -16.17
N LEU A 94 0.04 -0.69 -15.21
CA LEU A 94 1.18 0.24 -15.16
C LEU A 94 2.27 -0.08 -16.21
N GLY A 95 2.52 -1.36 -16.47
CA GLY A 95 3.51 -1.81 -17.45
C GLY A 95 3.00 -1.92 -18.90
N GLY A 96 1.70 -1.72 -19.12
CA GLY A 96 1.05 -1.75 -20.44
C GLY A 96 0.97 -0.40 -21.15
N VAL A 97 1.82 0.57 -20.79
CA VAL A 97 1.97 1.87 -21.47
C VAL A 97 3.15 1.82 -22.42
#